data_AF-A0A4R6RY26-F1
#
_entry.id   AF-A0A4R6RY26-F1
#
_cell.length_a   1.000
_cell.length_b   1.000
_cell.length_c   1.000
_cell.angle_alpha   90.00
_cell.angle_beta   90.00
_cell.angle_gamma   90.00
#
_symmetry.space_group_name_H-M   'P 1'
#
loop_
_entity.id
_entity.type
_entity.pdbx_description
1 polymer ?
#
loop_
_entity_poly.entity_id
_entity_poly.type
_entity_poly.pdbx_seq_one_letter_code
_entity_poly.pdbx_strand_id
1 'polypeptide(L)'
;MNRRHRTDQPADQWSGWSYYGAAHRYDVHDTPEATAACDRLMDRLEAARDERTLRKLAYDDSNACAFVRLVEMMVDADRITDLRTLALDGDGRAFATLMELLVREDRVEQLRAEVPVFASARAWLAHTLVRRGDVDAALVELELLESDPEHGHFAHSERLNLLLAHGRVDQVRVLAESGDRPAARRLKHWLASAP
;
A
#
# COMPACT_ATOMS: atom_id res chain seq x y z
N MET A 1 -14.33 -24.18 9.78
CA MET A 1 -13.98 -23.72 8.42
C MET A 1 -12.82 -22.74 8.56
N ASN A 2 -11.59 -23.20 8.32
CA ASN A 2 -10.37 -22.50 8.69
C ASN A 2 -9.74 -21.91 7.42
N ARG A 3 -10.01 -20.64 7.09
CA ARG A 3 -9.30 -19.96 6.00
C ARG A 3 -7.94 -19.52 6.51
N ARG A 4 -6.94 -20.37 6.31
CA ARG A 4 -5.54 -19.93 6.30
C ARG A 4 -5.35 -19.10 5.04
N HIS A 5 -5.52 -17.78 5.15
CA HIS A 5 -5.13 -16.86 4.10
C HIS A 5 -3.61 -16.75 4.12
N ARG A 6 -3.00 -17.37 3.10
CA ARG A 6 -1.59 -17.36 2.80
C ARG A 6 -1.19 -15.90 2.48
N THR A 7 -0.50 -15.26 3.41
CA THR A 7 0.11 -13.93 3.27
C THR A 7 1.36 -14.05 2.38
N ASP A 8 1.15 -14.19 1.07
CA ASP A 8 2.24 -14.25 0.08
C ASP A 8 2.34 -12.94 -0.73
N GLN A 9 2.08 -11.80 -0.10
CA GLN A 9 2.55 -10.52 -0.64
C GLN A 9 3.35 -9.80 0.45
N PRO A 10 4.66 -9.60 0.24
CA PRO A 10 5.48 -8.96 1.24
C PRO A 10 5.03 -7.51 1.41
N ALA A 11 5.08 -7.08 2.67
CA ALA A 11 4.62 -5.80 3.19
C ALA A 11 5.58 -4.63 2.84
N ASP A 12 6.37 -4.78 1.79
CA ASP A 12 7.58 -4.00 1.48
C ASP A 12 7.42 -3.07 0.28
N GLN A 13 6.24 -2.97 -0.30
CA GLN A 13 6.03 -2.15 -1.48
C GLN A 13 5.13 -0.98 -1.10
N TRP A 14 5.78 0.14 -0.73
CA TRP A 14 5.56 1.50 -1.26
C TRP A 14 5.94 2.63 -0.28
N SER A 15 6.08 2.35 1.01
CA SER A 15 6.43 3.38 2.01
C SER A 15 7.42 2.94 3.09
N GLY A 16 7.97 1.71 3.00
CA GLY A 16 8.73 1.09 4.10
C GLY A 16 7.87 0.81 5.35
N TRP A 17 6.57 1.14 5.30
CA TRP A 17 5.58 0.95 6.34
C TRP A 17 4.45 0.06 5.80
N SER A 18 3.93 -0.80 6.67
CA SER A 18 2.72 -1.58 6.42
C SER A 18 2.05 -1.84 7.74
N TYR A 19 0.78 -1.43 7.86
CA TYR A 19 -0.02 -1.58 9.08
C TYR A 19 -0.33 -3.04 9.36
N TYR A 20 -0.60 -3.84 8.32
CA TYR A 20 -0.83 -5.29 8.49
C TYR A 20 0.46 -6.13 8.37
N GLY A 21 1.59 -5.49 8.11
CA GLY A 21 2.90 -6.13 7.91
C GLY A 21 3.74 -6.27 9.17
N ALA A 22 4.94 -6.84 9.01
CA ALA A 22 5.92 -6.96 10.10
C ALA A 22 6.44 -5.60 10.59
N ALA A 23 6.43 -4.57 9.73
CA ALA A 23 6.84 -3.20 10.09
C ALA A 23 5.93 -2.54 11.14
N HIS A 24 4.69 -3.03 11.31
CA HIS A 24 3.78 -2.63 12.39
C HIS A 24 4.07 -3.34 13.71
N ARG A 25 4.83 -4.45 13.69
CA ARG A 25 5.15 -5.21 14.91
C ARG A 25 6.45 -4.69 15.49
N TYR A 26 6.28 -3.96 16.58
CA TYR A 26 7.28 -3.38 17.46
C TYR A 26 8.60 -4.17 17.57
N ASP A 27 9.59 -3.75 16.79
CA ASP A 27 11.03 -3.85 17.10
C ASP A 27 11.61 -2.42 17.18
N VAL A 28 10.83 -1.48 17.74
CA VAL A 28 11.26 -0.09 17.97
C VAL A 28 12.11 0.09 19.22
N HIS A 29 12.21 -0.96 20.05
CA HIS A 29 12.92 -0.92 21.30
C HIS A 29 13.88 -2.10 21.44
N ASP A 30 15.10 -1.80 21.88
CA ASP A 30 16.15 -2.81 22.08
C ASP A 30 15.89 -3.73 23.29
N THR A 31 14.89 -3.44 24.12
CA THR A 31 14.61 -4.18 25.36
C THR A 31 13.11 -4.47 25.56
N PRO A 32 12.75 -5.66 26.07
CA PRO A 32 11.37 -5.99 26.41
C PRO A 32 10.74 -5.04 27.44
N GLU A 33 11.53 -4.51 28.37
CA GLU A 33 11.07 -3.58 29.40
C GLU A 33 10.61 -2.26 28.81
N ALA A 34 11.34 -1.73 27.81
CA ALA A 34 10.97 -0.52 27.10
C ALA A 34 9.70 -0.73 26.27
N THR A 35 9.58 -1.86 25.56
CA THR A 35 8.35 -2.23 24.86
C THR A 35 7.15 -2.25 25.80
N ALA A 36 7.26 -2.97 26.92
CA ALA A 36 6.18 -3.06 27.88
C ALA A 36 5.84 -1.71 28.54
N ALA A 37 6.82 -0.81 28.69
CA ALA A 37 6.58 0.54 29.20
C ALA A 37 5.80 1.41 28.19
N CYS A 38 6.14 1.32 26.91
CA CYS A 38 5.41 1.97 25.84
C CYS A 38 3.98 1.48 25.74
N ASP A 39 3.76 0.16 25.73
CA ASP A 39 2.41 -0.43 25.68
C ASP A 39 1.55 0.09 26.84
N ARG A 40 2.06 0.04 28.07
CA ARG A 40 1.35 0.54 29.25
C ARG A 40 1.02 2.03 29.20
N LEU A 41 1.86 2.84 28.55
CA LEU A 41 1.57 4.27 28.37
C LEU A 41 0.47 4.46 27.32
N MET A 42 0.56 3.77 26.19
CA MET A 42 -0.41 3.84 25.11
C MET A 42 -1.80 3.38 25.57
N ASP A 43 -1.89 2.24 26.24
CA ASP A 43 -3.14 1.71 26.79
C ASP A 43 -3.79 2.69 27.78
N ARG A 44 -2.98 3.37 28.60
CA ARG A 44 -3.48 4.35 29.56
C ARG A 44 -4.05 5.59 28.87
N LEU A 45 -3.36 6.09 27.84
CA LEU A 45 -3.81 7.25 27.09
C LEU A 45 -5.09 6.95 26.31
N GLU A 46 -5.18 5.77 25.70
CA GLU A 46 -6.39 5.31 25.02
C GLU A 46 -7.55 5.15 26.00
N ALA A 47 -7.35 4.49 27.15
CA ALA A 47 -8.39 4.32 28.17
C ALA A 47 -8.88 5.68 28.72
N ALA A 48 -8.00 6.67 28.80
CA ALA A 48 -8.33 8.05 29.16
C ALA A 48 -8.97 8.87 28.02
N ARG A 49 -9.02 8.32 26.80
CA ARG A 49 -9.40 9.01 25.56
C ARG A 49 -8.58 10.28 25.30
N ASP A 50 -7.32 10.28 25.71
CA ASP A 50 -6.41 11.41 25.54
C ASP A 50 -5.67 11.33 24.19
N GLU A 51 -6.45 11.39 23.11
CA GLU A 51 -5.91 11.40 21.75
C GLU A 51 -5.05 12.64 21.49
N ARG A 52 -5.29 13.75 22.20
CA ARG A 52 -4.48 14.97 22.08
C ARG A 52 -3.04 14.71 22.49
N THR A 53 -2.84 14.05 23.62
CA THR A 53 -1.49 13.67 24.07
C THR A 53 -0.88 12.62 23.15
N LEU A 54 -1.66 11.64 22.66
CA LEU A 54 -1.17 10.67 21.67
C LEU A 54 -0.67 11.34 20.39
N ARG A 55 -1.42 12.31 19.84
CA ARG A 55 -1.00 13.07 18.65
C ARG A 55 0.27 13.88 18.91
N LYS A 56 0.34 14.57 20.04
CA LYS A 56 1.57 15.28 20.42
C LYS A 56 2.77 14.33 20.47
N LEU A 57 2.64 13.21 21.16
CA LEU A 57 3.72 12.22 21.25
C LEU A 57 4.10 11.69 19.86
N ALA A 58 3.12 11.36 19.01
CA ALA A 58 3.33 10.78 17.70
C ALA A 58 4.06 11.74 16.74
N TYR A 59 3.69 13.03 16.74
CA TYR A 59 4.13 13.99 15.73
C TYR A 59 5.18 14.98 16.25
N ASP A 60 4.96 15.57 17.43
CA ASP A 60 5.90 16.54 18.00
C ASP A 60 7.14 15.82 18.56
N ASP A 61 6.92 14.70 19.26
CA ASP A 61 7.99 13.94 19.91
C ASP A 61 8.46 12.74 19.06
N SER A 62 7.90 12.56 17.86
CA SER A 62 8.23 11.46 16.93
C SER A 62 8.16 10.07 17.58
N ASN A 63 7.26 9.88 18.54
CA ASN A 63 7.12 8.64 19.27
C ASN A 63 6.40 7.58 18.40
N ALA A 64 7.15 6.59 17.96
CA ALA A 64 6.63 5.53 17.09
C ALA A 64 5.47 4.74 17.73
N CYS A 65 5.52 4.47 19.04
CA CYS A 65 4.45 3.74 19.73
C CYS A 65 3.14 4.54 19.78
N ALA A 66 3.23 5.85 19.99
CA ALA A 66 2.07 6.74 19.93
C ALA A 66 1.51 6.85 18.52
N PHE A 67 2.36 6.90 17.49
CA PHE A 67 1.90 6.88 16.11
C PHE A 67 1.16 5.58 15.79
N VAL A 68 1.75 4.42 16.11
CA VAL A 68 1.13 3.11 15.89
C VAL A 68 -0.23 3.06 16.59
N ARG A 69 -0.29 3.39 17.89
CA ARG A 69 -1.56 3.37 18.63
C ARG A 69 -2.60 4.31 18.04
N LEU A 70 -2.20 5.49 17.58
CA LEU A 70 -3.11 6.44 16.94
C LEU A 70 -3.72 5.85 15.65
N VAL A 71 -2.89 5.18 14.83
CA VAL A 71 -3.34 4.51 13.61
C VAL A 71 -4.23 3.30 13.93
N GLU A 72 -3.88 2.49 14.92
CA GLU A 72 -4.73 1.37 15.40
C GLU A 72 -6.12 1.87 15.78
N MET A 73 -6.19 2.93 16.61
CA MET A 73 -7.46 3.55 17.00
C MET A 73 -8.25 4.08 15.80
N MET A 74 -7.59 4.58 14.75
CA MET A 74 -8.27 5.04 13.54
C MET A 74 -8.82 3.88 12.72
N VAL A 75 -8.05 2.81 12.56
CA VAL A 75 -8.46 1.62 11.82
C VAL A 75 -9.62 0.92 12.53
N ASP A 76 -9.49 0.68 13.83
CA ASP A 76 -10.50 -0.04 14.63
C ASP A 76 -11.84 0.72 14.69
N ALA A 77 -11.80 2.05 14.62
CA ALA A 77 -12.98 2.91 14.61
C ALA A 77 -13.48 3.28 13.20
N ASP A 78 -12.91 2.69 12.13
CA ASP A 78 -13.19 3.02 10.72
C ASP A 78 -13.10 4.53 10.40
N ARG A 79 -12.13 5.22 11.01
CA ARG A 79 -11.91 6.68 10.87
C ARG A 79 -11.12 7.00 9.60
N ILE A 80 -11.65 6.57 8.46
CA ILE A 80 -11.08 6.79 7.11
C ILE A 80 -10.77 8.26 6.85
N THR A 81 -11.67 9.16 7.25
CA THR A 81 -11.47 10.61 7.07
C THR A 81 -10.21 11.10 7.78
N ASP A 82 -9.89 10.57 8.96
CA ASP A 82 -8.72 11.01 9.71
C ASP A 82 -7.43 10.49 9.09
N LEU A 83 -7.41 9.22 8.64
CA LEU A 83 -6.29 8.67 7.88
C LEU A 83 -6.05 9.45 6.58
N ARG A 84 -7.13 9.83 5.89
CA ARG A 84 -7.07 10.64 4.66
C ARG A 84 -6.52 12.04 4.93
N THR A 85 -6.96 12.70 5.99
CA THR A 85 -6.43 14.02 6.37
C THR A 85 -4.94 13.95 6.65
N LEU A 86 -4.49 12.96 7.43
CA LEU A 86 -3.07 12.78 7.70
C LEU A 86 -2.26 12.49 6.44
N ALA A 87 -2.79 11.68 5.52
CA ALA A 87 -2.17 11.41 4.24
C ALA A 87 -2.04 12.67 3.37
N LEU A 88 -3.07 13.53 3.35
CA LEU A 88 -3.06 14.82 2.66
C LEU A 88 -2.03 15.78 3.25
N ASP A 89 -1.82 15.72 4.56
CA ASP A 89 -0.78 16.49 5.26
C ASP A 89 0.64 15.91 5.04
N GLY A 90 0.77 14.86 4.23
CA GLY A 90 2.04 14.27 3.81
C GLY A 90 2.49 13.06 4.61
N ASP A 91 1.67 12.52 5.53
CA ASP A 91 2.02 11.29 6.25
C ASP A 91 1.83 10.06 5.34
N GLY A 92 2.93 9.62 4.72
CA GLY A 92 2.95 8.44 3.85
C GLY A 92 2.58 7.12 4.54
N ARG A 93 2.72 7.03 5.88
CA ARG A 93 2.30 5.85 6.65
C ARG A 93 0.78 5.85 6.82
N ALA A 94 0.18 7.02 7.05
CA ALA A 94 -1.28 7.16 7.07
C ALA A 94 -1.90 6.85 5.69
N PHE A 95 -1.26 7.31 4.61
CA PHE A 95 -1.66 6.95 3.24
C PHE A 95 -1.63 5.43 3.02
N ALA A 96 -0.49 4.79 3.31
CA ALA A 96 -0.35 3.35 3.16
C ALA A 96 -1.37 2.57 4.01
N THR A 97 -1.59 2.99 5.25
CA THR A 97 -2.60 2.37 6.14
C THR A 97 -4.01 2.51 5.56
N LEU A 98 -4.38 3.69 5.05
CA LEU A 98 -5.66 3.90 4.37
C LEU A 98 -5.83 2.94 3.19
N MET A 99 -4.85 2.86 2.30
CA MET A 99 -4.92 1.97 1.13
C MET A 99 -5.03 0.50 1.56
N GLU A 100 -4.19 0.07 2.51
CA GLU A 100 -4.23 -1.30 3.02
C GLU A 100 -5.58 -1.67 3.65
N LEU A 101 -6.17 -0.77 4.45
CA LEU A 101 -7.48 -0.95 5.03
C LEU A 101 -8.55 -1.16 3.95
N LEU A 102 -8.60 -0.25 2.95
CA LEU A 102 -9.57 -0.35 1.86
C LEU A 102 -9.39 -1.64 1.03
N VAL A 103 -8.15 -2.05 0.78
CA VAL A 103 -7.84 -3.28 0.03
C VAL A 103 -8.18 -4.55 0.82
N ARG A 104 -7.89 -4.56 2.12
CA ARG A 104 -8.13 -5.72 2.99
C ARG A 104 -9.62 -5.95 3.22
N GLU A 105 -10.38 -4.88 3.37
CA GLU A 105 -11.84 -4.92 3.52
C GLU A 105 -12.58 -4.96 2.18
N ASP A 106 -11.86 -5.02 1.07
CA ASP A 106 -12.42 -5.14 -0.28
C ASP A 106 -13.36 -3.97 -0.65
N ARG A 107 -13.06 -2.77 -0.13
CA ARG A 107 -13.82 -1.51 -0.29
C ARG A 107 -13.42 -0.77 -1.56
N VAL A 108 -13.55 -1.47 -2.69
CA VAL A 108 -13.07 -1.00 -4.01
C VAL A 108 -13.67 0.34 -4.45
N GLU A 109 -14.94 0.62 -4.16
CA GLU A 109 -15.54 1.91 -4.54
C GLU A 109 -14.93 3.08 -3.77
N GLN A 110 -14.57 2.87 -2.50
CA GLN A 110 -13.84 3.90 -1.74
C GLN A 110 -12.40 4.01 -2.22
N LEU A 111 -11.72 2.90 -2.52
CA LEU A 111 -10.39 2.94 -3.11
C LEU A 111 -10.37 3.70 -4.44
N ARG A 112 -11.40 3.51 -5.29
CA ARG A 112 -11.59 4.27 -6.52
C ARG A 112 -11.81 5.76 -6.25
N ALA A 113 -12.51 6.11 -5.17
CA ALA A 113 -12.72 7.51 -4.78
C ALA A 113 -11.44 8.20 -4.27
N GLU A 114 -10.40 7.45 -3.91
CA GLU A 114 -9.10 8.00 -3.51
C GLU A 114 -8.19 8.35 -4.70
N VAL A 115 -8.37 7.71 -5.87
CA VAL A 115 -7.60 7.98 -7.10
C VAL A 115 -7.50 9.46 -7.51
N PRO A 116 -8.59 10.26 -7.52
CA PRO A 116 -8.48 11.67 -7.89
C PRO A 116 -7.72 12.52 -6.87
N VAL A 117 -7.48 11.99 -5.66
CA VAL A 117 -6.78 12.69 -4.58
C VAL A 117 -5.33 12.22 -4.46
N PHE A 118 -5.10 10.92 -4.62
CA PHE A 118 -3.79 10.32 -4.60
C PHE A 118 -3.58 9.53 -5.89
N ALA A 119 -2.75 10.03 -6.81
CA ALA A 119 -2.48 9.35 -8.06
C ALA A 119 -1.98 7.91 -7.84
N SER A 120 -1.12 7.71 -6.84
CA SER A 120 -0.60 6.40 -6.44
C SER A 120 -1.67 5.40 -6.02
N ALA A 121 -2.87 5.83 -5.57
CA ALA A 121 -3.99 4.92 -5.27
C ALA A 121 -4.39 4.05 -6.48
N ARG A 122 -4.10 4.49 -7.72
CA ARG A 122 -4.34 3.71 -8.94
C ARG A 122 -3.68 2.35 -8.92
N ALA A 123 -2.43 2.25 -8.45
CA ALA A 123 -1.76 0.96 -8.45
C ALA A 123 -2.32 0.02 -7.36
N TRP A 124 -2.84 0.55 -6.24
CA TRP A 124 -3.53 -0.27 -5.22
C TRP A 124 -4.85 -0.78 -5.79
N LEU A 125 -5.56 0.07 -6.53
CA LEU A 125 -6.77 -0.30 -7.25
C LEU A 125 -6.47 -1.37 -8.30
N ALA A 126 -5.42 -1.19 -9.11
CA ALA A 126 -5.01 -2.16 -10.12
C ALA A 126 -4.73 -3.54 -9.51
N HIS A 127 -3.94 -3.61 -8.43
CA HIS A 127 -3.67 -4.87 -7.73
C HIS A 127 -4.94 -5.52 -7.19
N THR A 128 -5.88 -4.72 -6.68
CA THR A 128 -7.16 -5.23 -6.17
C THR A 128 -8.04 -5.76 -7.29
N LEU A 129 -8.06 -5.09 -8.44
CA LEU A 129 -8.78 -5.52 -9.65
C LEU A 129 -8.22 -6.84 -10.19
N VAL A 130 -6.90 -7.01 -10.25
CA VAL A 130 -6.25 -8.30 -10.61
C VAL A 130 -6.68 -9.41 -9.66
N ARG A 131 -6.67 -9.16 -8.34
CA ARG A 131 -7.13 -10.15 -7.33
C ARG A 131 -8.60 -10.54 -7.52
N ARG A 132 -9.43 -9.64 -8.06
CA ARG A 132 -10.84 -9.88 -8.40
C ARG A 132 -11.03 -10.49 -9.79
N GLY A 133 -9.96 -10.69 -10.56
CA GLY A 133 -9.99 -11.25 -11.91
C GLY A 133 -10.25 -10.21 -13.01
N ASP A 134 -10.36 -8.92 -12.67
CA ASP A 134 -10.58 -7.83 -13.62
C ASP A 134 -9.24 -7.27 -14.13
N VAL A 135 -8.54 -8.09 -14.89
CA VAL A 135 -7.20 -7.78 -15.43
C VAL A 135 -7.26 -6.61 -16.41
N ASP A 136 -8.33 -6.49 -17.20
CA ASP A 136 -8.50 -5.41 -18.15
C ASP A 136 -8.62 -4.05 -17.45
N ALA A 137 -9.47 -3.95 -16.42
CA ALA A 137 -9.56 -2.70 -15.67
C ALA A 137 -8.24 -2.38 -14.94
N ALA A 138 -7.54 -3.38 -14.41
CA ALA A 138 -6.24 -3.17 -13.77
C ALA A 138 -5.19 -2.60 -14.73
N LEU A 139 -5.15 -3.09 -15.97
CA LEU A 139 -4.24 -2.58 -17.00
C LEU A 139 -4.53 -1.11 -17.34
N VAL A 140 -5.81 -0.72 -17.39
CA VAL A 140 -6.22 0.67 -17.61
C VAL A 140 -5.74 1.57 -16.47
N GLU A 141 -5.90 1.15 -15.22
CA GLU A 141 -5.43 1.94 -14.07
C GLU A 141 -3.91 2.14 -14.06
N LEU A 142 -3.15 1.10 -14.41
CA LEU A 142 -1.69 1.20 -14.53
C LEU A 142 -1.28 2.09 -15.69
N GLU A 143 -1.93 1.98 -16.85
CA GLU A 143 -1.67 2.83 -18.01
C GLU A 143 -1.90 4.31 -17.70
N LEU A 144 -2.99 4.64 -16.98
CA LEU A 144 -3.25 6.01 -16.56
C LEU A 144 -2.18 6.53 -15.59
N LEU A 145 -1.68 5.67 -14.69
CA LEU A 145 -0.63 6.01 -13.74
C LEU A 145 0.74 6.23 -14.40
N GLU A 146 0.98 5.73 -15.63
CA GLU A 146 2.26 5.95 -16.33
C GLU A 146 2.57 7.43 -16.58
N SER A 147 1.54 8.29 -16.61
CA SER A 147 1.67 9.74 -16.77
C SER A 147 2.12 10.47 -15.50
N ASP A 148 2.08 9.79 -14.34
CA ASP A 148 2.47 10.38 -13.07
C ASP A 148 4.00 10.53 -12.97
N PRO A 149 4.52 11.71 -12.60
CA PRO A 149 5.96 11.95 -12.55
C PRO A 149 6.72 11.07 -11.55
N GLU A 150 6.07 10.69 -10.45
CA GLU A 150 6.71 9.96 -9.35
C GLU A 150 6.56 8.44 -9.55
N HIS A 151 5.40 8.00 -10.02
CA HIS A 151 5.02 6.59 -10.07
C HIS A 151 5.00 6.00 -11.48
N GLY A 152 5.16 6.81 -12.52
CA GLY A 152 4.96 6.37 -13.90
C GLY A 152 5.89 5.26 -14.35
N HIS A 153 7.17 5.30 -13.96
CA HIS A 153 8.12 4.23 -14.28
C HIS A 153 7.74 2.90 -13.62
N PHE A 154 7.30 2.95 -12.36
CA PHE A 154 6.82 1.79 -11.63
C PHE A 154 5.54 1.24 -12.27
N ALA A 155 4.57 2.09 -12.55
CA ALA A 155 3.31 1.68 -13.18
C ALA A 155 3.53 0.98 -14.52
N HIS A 156 4.44 1.53 -15.33
CA HIS A 156 4.82 0.94 -16.60
C HIS A 156 5.48 -0.44 -16.44
N SER A 157 6.40 -0.55 -15.47
CA SER A 157 7.03 -1.81 -15.08
C SER A 157 6.00 -2.88 -14.70
N GLU A 158 5.03 -2.53 -13.86
CA GLU A 158 3.97 -3.44 -13.41
C GLU A 158 3.01 -3.81 -14.53
N ARG A 159 2.63 -2.86 -15.39
CA ARG A 159 1.77 -3.12 -16.56
C ARG A 159 2.42 -4.16 -17.47
N LEU A 160 3.70 -4.01 -17.79
CA LEU A 160 4.42 -4.99 -18.63
C LEU A 160 4.47 -6.37 -17.97
N ASN A 161 4.70 -6.45 -16.66
CA ASN A 161 4.69 -7.72 -15.91
C ASN A 161 3.31 -8.38 -16.00
N LEU A 162 2.24 -7.60 -15.78
CA LEU A 162 0.86 -8.08 -15.81
C LEU A 162 0.45 -8.57 -17.20
N LEU A 163 0.81 -7.83 -18.26
CA LEU A 163 0.57 -8.24 -19.64
C LEU A 163 1.18 -9.63 -19.93
N LEU A 164 2.44 -9.83 -19.56
CA LEU A 164 3.14 -11.10 -19.78
C LEU A 164 2.55 -12.24 -18.94
N ALA A 165 2.25 -11.98 -17.66
CA ALA A 165 1.66 -12.96 -16.76
C ALA A 165 0.30 -13.48 -17.26
N HIS A 166 -0.46 -12.65 -17.99
CA HIS A 166 -1.74 -13.00 -18.57
C HIS A 166 -1.68 -13.31 -20.08
N GLY A 167 -0.49 -13.63 -20.61
CA GLY A 167 -0.33 -14.10 -21.99
C GLY A 167 -0.55 -13.05 -23.07
N ARG A 168 -0.64 -11.76 -22.71
CA ARG A 168 -0.81 -10.62 -23.64
C ARG A 168 0.51 -10.19 -24.25
N VAL A 169 1.28 -11.17 -24.72
CA VAL A 169 2.65 -11.02 -25.24
C VAL A 169 2.69 -10.11 -26.45
N ASP A 170 1.66 -10.16 -27.31
CA ASP A 170 1.58 -9.33 -28.51
C ASP A 170 1.51 -7.83 -28.17
N GLN A 171 0.84 -7.45 -27.07
CA GLN A 171 0.80 -6.05 -26.62
C GLN A 171 2.19 -5.59 -26.18
N VAL A 172 2.95 -6.43 -25.47
CA VAL A 172 4.34 -6.13 -25.09
C VAL A 172 5.26 -6.09 -26.31
N ARG A 173 5.00 -6.91 -27.33
CA ARG A 173 5.73 -6.88 -28.61
C ARG A 173 5.52 -5.57 -29.34
N VAL A 174 4.27 -5.11 -29.47
CA VAL A 174 3.95 -3.81 -30.09
C VAL A 174 4.68 -2.67 -29.38
N LEU A 175 4.68 -2.66 -28.04
CA LEU A 175 5.41 -1.67 -27.26
C LEU A 175 6.91 -1.73 -27.57
N ALA A 176 7.52 -2.92 -27.51
CA ALA A 176 8.94 -3.11 -27.82
C ALA A 176 9.32 -2.63 -29.24
N GLU A 177 8.50 -2.94 -30.24
CA GLU A 177 8.69 -2.53 -31.63
C GLU A 177 8.53 -1.01 -31.82
N SER A 178 7.72 -0.36 -30.98
CA SER A 178 7.60 1.10 -30.94
C SER A 178 8.78 1.82 -30.27
N GLY A 179 9.78 1.08 -29.80
CA GLY A 179 11.00 1.63 -29.19
C GLY A 179 11.00 1.63 -27.65
N ASP A 180 10.00 1.03 -27.01
CA ASP A 180 9.95 0.84 -25.57
C ASP A 180 11.03 -0.14 -25.11
N ARG A 181 12.10 0.41 -24.52
CA ARG A 181 13.26 -0.38 -24.05
C ARG A 181 12.91 -1.30 -22.88
N PRO A 182 12.17 -0.86 -21.83
CA PRO A 182 11.63 -1.78 -20.82
C PRO A 182 10.83 -2.96 -21.41
N ALA A 183 9.92 -2.72 -22.35
CA ALA A 183 9.12 -3.77 -23.00
C ALA A 183 10.00 -4.75 -23.78
N ALA A 184 10.94 -4.25 -24.59
CA ALA A 184 11.88 -5.09 -25.34
C ALA A 184 12.71 -6.00 -24.43
N ARG A 185 13.17 -5.48 -23.29
CA ARG A 185 13.94 -6.25 -22.30
C ARG A 185 13.10 -7.35 -21.65
N ARG A 186 11.88 -7.02 -21.21
CA ARG A 186 10.97 -7.99 -20.60
C ARG A 186 10.53 -9.07 -21.57
N LEU A 187 10.20 -8.70 -22.81
CA LEU A 187 9.85 -9.65 -23.85
C LEU A 187 10.98 -10.65 -24.12
N LYS A 188 12.23 -10.16 -24.24
CA LYS A 188 13.40 -11.03 -24.39
C LYS A 188 13.54 -12.02 -23.23
N HIS A 189 13.39 -11.54 -22.00
CA HIS A 189 13.49 -12.40 -20.81
C HIS A 189 12.37 -13.44 -20.77
N TRP A 190 11.14 -13.03 -21.07
CA TRP A 190 9.98 -13.91 -21.14
C TRP A 190 10.16 -15.02 -22.18
N LEU A 191 10.60 -14.67 -23.41
CA LEU A 191 10.87 -15.65 -24.47
C LEU A 191 11.98 -16.64 -24.12
N ALA A 192 12.99 -16.21 -23.36
CA ALA A 192 14.06 -17.08 -22.89
C ALA A 192 13.62 -18.03 -21.75
N SER A 193 12.51 -17.72 -21.10
CA SER A 193 11.98 -18.45 -19.94
C SER A 193 10.70 -19.22 -20.26
N ALA A 194 10.19 -19.09 -21.49
CA ALA A 194 9.02 -19.80 -21.96
C ALA A 194 9.36 -21.29 -22.15
N PRO A 195 8.55 -22.22 -21.60
CA PRO A 195 8.79 -23.66 -21.73
C PRO A 195 8.61 -24.17 -23.16
#